data_AF-A0A7S2WE70-F1
#
_entry.id   AF-A0A7S2WE70-F1
#
_cell.length_a   1.000
_cell.length_b   1.000
_cell.length_c   1.000
_cell.angle_alpha   90.00
_cell.angle_beta   90.00
_cell.angle_gamma   90.00
#
_symmetry.space_group_name_H-M   'P 1'
#
loop_
_entity.id
_entity.type
_entity.pdbx_description
1 polymer ?
#
loop_
_entity_poly.entity_id
_entity_poly.type
_entity_poly.pdbx_seq_one_letter_code
_entity_poly.pdbx_strand_id
1 'polypeptide(L)'
;KLAQVLNAYSLAEHFPRWRVAAVCPGWVGTDFIPETPVGYLIRTSAYAPEAGSLSLMCGILDSQPKRPVFFSNSGVFKMLPPEGQKFFTKLGVRDWTIWPGALGHVVFQHLTYNCHEDASSPESHDKELQHALWEWSMRATAGWAQ
;
A
#
# COMPACT_ATOMS: atom_id res chain seq x y z
N LYS A 1 -3.36 -2.60 4.77
CA LYS A 1 -2.71 -2.45 3.44
C LYS A 1 -1.98 -3.71 2.99
N LEU A 2 -1.18 -4.36 3.85
CA LEU A 2 -0.51 -5.64 3.54
C LEU A 2 -1.43 -6.69 2.88
N ALA A 3 -2.60 -6.96 3.45
CA ALA A 3 -3.57 -7.90 2.88
C ALA A 3 -4.00 -7.56 1.42
N GLN A 4 -4.08 -6.27 1.07
CA GLN A 4 -4.42 -5.87 -0.31
C GLN A 4 -3.28 -6.20 -1.28
N VAL A 5 -2.03 -6.03 -0.85
CA VAL A 5 -0.84 -6.39 -1.65
C VAL A 5 -0.73 -7.90 -1.81
N LEU A 6 -0.89 -8.65 -0.71
CA LEU A 6 -0.91 -10.11 -0.72
C LEU A 6 -1.98 -10.65 -1.67
N ASN A 7 -3.21 -10.13 -1.58
CA ASN A 7 -4.28 -10.53 -2.49
C ASN A 7 -3.99 -10.16 -3.95
N ALA A 8 -3.40 -8.99 -4.21
CA ALA A 8 -3.00 -8.61 -5.57
C ALA A 8 -1.97 -9.60 -6.14
N TYR A 9 -1.03 -10.06 -5.32
CA TYR A 9 0.00 -11.02 -5.70
C TYR A 9 -0.62 -12.40 -5.99
N SER A 10 -1.49 -12.88 -5.10
CA SER A 10 -2.21 -14.15 -5.30
C SER A 10 -3.14 -14.11 -6.52
N LEU A 11 -3.84 -12.99 -6.75
CA LEU A 11 -4.71 -12.80 -7.92
C LEU A 11 -3.92 -12.86 -9.22
N ALA A 12 -2.75 -12.22 -9.28
CA ALA A 12 -1.90 -12.25 -10.46
C ALA A 12 -1.42 -13.67 -10.80
N GLU A 13 -1.19 -14.51 -9.78
CA GLU A 13 -0.80 -15.91 -9.96
C GLU A 13 -1.95 -16.76 -10.53
N HIS A 14 -3.17 -16.57 -10.03
CA HIS A 14 -4.35 -17.32 -10.48
C HIS A 14 -4.91 -16.82 -11.82
N PHE A 15 -4.72 -15.54 -12.15
CA PHE A 15 -5.21 -14.91 -13.37
C PHE A 15 -4.05 -14.31 -14.18
N PRO A 16 -3.15 -15.13 -14.77
CA PRO A 16 -1.93 -14.66 -15.44
C PRO A 16 -2.17 -13.85 -16.72
N ARG A 17 -3.42 -13.84 -17.22
CA ARG A 17 -3.85 -13.01 -18.35
C ARG A 17 -4.19 -11.58 -17.91
N TRP A 18 -4.44 -11.36 -16.63
CA TRP A 18 -4.87 -10.09 -16.09
C TRP A 18 -3.69 -9.35 -15.48
N ARG A 19 -3.69 -8.02 -15.63
CA ARG A 19 -2.78 -7.17 -14.89
C ARG A 19 -3.42 -6.87 -13.54
N VAL A 20 -2.68 -7.15 -12.47
CA VAL A 20 -3.11 -6.86 -11.12
C VAL A 20 -2.06 -5.95 -10.48
N ALA A 21 -2.51 -4.80 -10.00
CA ALA A 21 -1.67 -3.82 -9.32
C ALA A 21 -2.28 -3.48 -7.97
N ALA A 22 -1.44 -3.32 -6.95
CA ALA A 22 -1.84 -2.75 -5.68
C ALA A 22 -1.45 -1.27 -5.67
N VAL A 23 -2.41 -0.40 -5.38
CA VAL A 23 -2.21 1.04 -5.47
C VAL A 23 -2.39 1.69 -4.10
N CYS A 24 -1.46 2.56 -3.72
CA CYS A 24 -1.53 3.35 -2.51
C CYS A 24 -1.19 4.81 -2.84
N PRO A 25 -2.20 5.68 -3.03
CA PRO A 25 -1.95 7.07 -3.41
C PRO A 25 -1.33 7.95 -2.31
N GLY A 26 -0.84 7.36 -1.21
CA GLY A 26 -0.46 8.09 -0.01
C GLY A 26 -1.68 8.52 0.81
N TRP A 27 -1.54 9.61 1.56
CA TRP A 27 -2.62 10.15 2.37
C TRP A 27 -3.47 11.10 1.53
N VAL A 28 -4.73 10.74 1.37
CA VAL A 28 -5.71 11.48 0.55
C VAL A 28 -6.79 12.06 1.47
N GLY A 29 -7.13 13.33 1.23
CA GLY A 29 -8.12 14.10 1.97
C GLY A 29 -9.54 13.59 1.74
N THR A 30 -9.90 12.48 2.39
CA THR A 30 -11.23 11.87 2.31
C THR A 30 -11.97 12.01 3.64
N ASP A 31 -13.29 11.74 3.63
CA ASP A 31 -14.13 11.75 4.83
C ASP A 31 -13.76 10.65 5.85
N PHE A 32 -12.86 9.72 5.49
CA PHE A 32 -12.32 8.73 6.41
C PHE A 32 -11.34 9.32 7.44
N ILE A 33 -10.83 10.54 7.22
CA ILE A 33 -9.91 11.19 8.18
C ILE A 33 -10.71 11.63 9.42
N PRO A 34 -10.33 11.20 10.64
CA PRO A 34 -11.10 11.46 11.84
C PRO A 34 -11.11 12.95 12.22
N GLU A 35 -12.17 13.41 12.89
CA GLU A 35 -12.31 14.79 13.40
C GLU A 35 -11.51 15.02 14.70
N THR A 36 -10.19 14.83 14.61
CA THR A 36 -9.26 15.04 15.72
C THR A 36 -8.20 16.08 15.34
N PRO A 37 -7.43 16.65 16.28
CA PRO A 37 -6.33 17.55 15.94
C PRO A 37 -5.31 16.91 14.98
N VAL A 38 -5.02 15.62 15.14
CA VAL A 38 -4.17 14.85 14.21
C VAL A 38 -4.84 14.72 12.84
N GLY A 39 -6.14 14.46 12.82
CA GLY A 39 -6.90 14.40 11.57
C GLY A 39 -6.95 15.73 10.82
N TYR A 40 -7.02 16.87 11.54
CA TYR A 40 -6.90 18.19 10.93
C TYR A 40 -5.53 18.36 10.25
N LEU A 41 -4.44 18.00 10.93
CA LEU A 41 -3.10 18.03 10.36
C LEU A 41 -3.00 17.16 9.10
N ILE A 42 -3.48 15.91 9.18
CA ILE A 42 -3.52 15.02 8.01
C ILE A 42 -4.31 15.66 6.88
N ARG A 43 -5.50 16.21 7.14
CA ARG A 43 -6.34 16.83 6.11
C ARG A 43 -5.65 18.01 5.42
N THR A 44 -4.87 18.81 6.15
CA THR A 44 -4.14 19.96 5.57
C THR A 44 -2.93 19.57 4.72
N SER A 45 -2.33 18.41 4.96
CA SER A 45 -1.14 17.93 4.22
C SER A 45 -1.42 16.74 3.29
N ALA A 46 -2.65 16.22 3.32
CA ALA A 46 -3.11 15.16 2.45
C ALA A 46 -3.23 15.66 1.01
N TYR A 47 -3.02 14.74 0.07
CA TYR A 47 -3.35 14.96 -1.31
C TYR A 47 -4.84 15.23 -1.49
N ALA A 48 -5.18 16.04 -2.49
CA ALA A 48 -6.56 16.16 -2.95
C ALA A 48 -7.07 14.78 -3.45
N PRO A 49 -8.37 14.49 -3.34
CA PRO A 49 -8.96 13.23 -3.83
C PRO A 49 -8.53 12.84 -5.24
N GLU A 50 -8.41 13.82 -6.13
CA GLU A 50 -8.05 13.66 -7.55
C GLU A 50 -6.62 13.16 -7.73
N ALA A 51 -5.71 13.53 -6.84
CA ALA A 51 -4.35 13.02 -6.87
C ALA A 51 -4.32 11.51 -6.61
N GLY A 52 -5.34 10.96 -5.94
CA GLY A 52 -5.53 9.51 -5.80
C GLY A 52 -5.64 8.77 -7.13
N SER A 53 -6.16 9.42 -8.16
CA SER A 53 -6.34 8.83 -9.49
C SER A 53 -5.02 8.63 -10.23
N LEU A 54 -3.96 9.39 -9.94
CA LEU A 54 -2.69 9.32 -10.67
C LEU A 54 -2.05 7.92 -10.57
N SER A 55 -1.75 7.45 -9.36
CA SER A 55 -1.17 6.11 -9.14
C SER A 55 -2.05 4.98 -9.65
N LEU A 56 -3.38 5.15 -9.62
CA LEU A 56 -4.31 4.18 -10.22
C LEU A 56 -4.15 4.14 -11.74
N MET A 57 -4.14 5.31 -12.38
CA MET A 57 -3.99 5.42 -13.84
C MET A 57 -2.64 4.89 -14.30
N CYS A 58 -1.56 5.11 -13.54
CA CYS A 58 -0.29 4.45 -13.83
C CYS A 58 -0.40 2.94 -13.73
N GLY A 59 -0.98 2.40 -12.66
CA GLY A 59 -1.08 0.95 -12.50
C GLY A 59 -1.84 0.27 -13.65
N ILE A 60 -2.81 0.98 -14.24
CA ILE A 60 -3.58 0.52 -15.40
C ILE A 60 -2.77 0.69 -16.70
N LEU A 61 -2.26 1.90 -16.94
CA LEU A 61 -1.67 2.32 -18.22
C LEU A 61 -0.18 2.02 -18.37
N ASP A 62 0.52 1.61 -17.30
CA ASP A 62 1.96 1.33 -17.34
C ASP A 62 2.25 0.28 -18.43
N SER A 63 3.23 0.57 -19.28
CA SER A 63 3.63 -0.31 -20.38
C SER A 63 4.56 -1.43 -19.92
N GLN A 64 5.10 -1.33 -18.70
CA GLN A 64 6.02 -2.29 -18.09
C GLN A 64 5.30 -3.59 -17.63
N PRO A 65 6.04 -4.71 -17.48
CA PRO A 65 5.50 -6.08 -17.56
C PRO A 65 4.66 -6.56 -16.36
N LYS A 66 4.00 -7.71 -16.60
CA LYS A 66 3.00 -8.47 -15.83
C LYS A 66 3.31 -8.85 -14.37
N ARG A 67 4.37 -8.31 -13.75
CA ARG A 67 4.63 -8.61 -12.34
C ARG A 67 3.62 -7.86 -11.47
N PRO A 68 3.26 -8.39 -10.30
CA PRO A 68 2.45 -7.64 -9.36
C PRO A 68 3.24 -6.42 -8.87
N VAL A 69 2.80 -5.21 -9.26
CA VAL A 69 3.47 -3.95 -8.89
C VAL A 69 2.68 -3.26 -7.79
N PHE A 70 3.41 -2.65 -6.85
CA PHE A 70 2.86 -1.73 -5.87
C PHE A 70 3.18 -0.30 -6.31
N PHE A 71 2.15 0.52 -6.52
CA PHE A 71 2.31 1.91 -6.96
C PHE A 71 1.97 2.89 -5.84
N SER A 72 2.78 3.95 -5.74
CA SER A 72 2.60 5.05 -4.81
C SER A 72 2.67 6.42 -5.49
N ASN A 73 1.93 7.40 -4.98
CA ASN A 73 2.04 8.80 -5.42
C ASN A 73 3.21 9.56 -4.78
N SER A 74 3.95 8.90 -3.89
CA SER A 74 5.00 9.52 -3.09
C SER A 74 6.22 8.62 -3.06
N GLY A 75 7.38 9.21 -3.35
CA GLY A 75 8.69 8.57 -3.25
C GLY A 75 9.43 8.87 -1.94
N VAL A 76 8.82 9.62 -1.01
CA VAL A 76 9.50 10.14 0.18
C VAL A 76 9.96 9.04 1.14
N PHE A 77 9.34 7.86 1.13
CA PHE A 77 9.78 6.77 1.99
C PHE A 77 9.75 5.43 1.27
N LYS A 78 10.90 5.05 0.73
CA LYS A 78 11.33 3.65 0.86
C LYS A 78 11.59 3.45 2.35
N MET A 79 10.52 3.16 3.11
CA MET A 79 10.61 2.93 4.55
C MET A 79 11.79 2.01 4.82
N LEU A 80 12.53 2.31 5.90
CA LEU A 80 13.67 1.56 6.45
C LEU A 80 13.92 0.22 5.75
N PRO A 81 15.16 -0.05 5.29
CA PRO A 81 15.46 -1.28 4.58
C PRO A 81 14.86 -2.50 5.32
N PRO A 82 14.34 -3.50 4.60
CA PRO A 82 13.67 -4.68 5.17
C PRO A 82 14.32 -5.24 6.45
N GLU A 83 15.64 -5.24 6.50
CA GLU A 83 16.48 -5.67 7.61
C GLU A 83 16.26 -4.81 8.86
N GLY A 84 16.18 -3.49 8.69
CA GLY A 84 15.88 -2.53 9.76
C GLY A 84 14.46 -2.71 10.30
N GLN A 85 13.47 -2.93 9.43
CA GLN A 85 12.09 -3.21 9.86
C GLN A 85 12.00 -4.50 10.69
N LYS A 86 12.66 -5.57 10.23
CA LYS A 86 12.73 -6.84 10.98
C LYS A 86 13.39 -6.66 12.34
N PHE A 87 14.48 -5.88 12.41
CA PHE A 87 15.17 -5.58 13.66
C PHE A 87 14.27 -4.83 14.66
N PHE A 88 13.62 -3.74 14.23
CA PHE A 88 12.72 -2.97 15.10
C PHE A 88 11.49 -3.76 15.53
N THR A 89 11.01 -4.68 14.68
CA THR A 89 9.93 -5.62 15.04
C THR A 89 10.35 -6.54 16.16
N LYS A 90 11.55 -7.14 16.07
CA LYS A 90 12.09 -8.03 17.12
C LYS A 90 12.29 -7.31 18.46
N LEU A 91 12.66 -6.03 18.41
CA LEU A 91 12.82 -5.19 19.60
C LEU A 91 11.50 -4.67 20.18
N GLY A 92 10.35 -4.91 19.53
CA GLY A 92 9.05 -4.40 19.96
C GLY A 92 8.91 -2.87 19.86
N VAL A 93 9.84 -2.19 19.18
CA VAL A 93 9.84 -0.72 19.02
C VAL A 93 9.37 -0.27 17.64
N ARG A 94 8.95 -1.20 16.78
CA ARG A 94 8.49 -0.91 15.42
C ARG A 94 7.42 0.18 15.39
N ASP A 95 6.43 0.10 16.27
CA ASP A 95 5.32 1.06 16.22
C ASP A 95 5.79 2.47 16.60
N TRP A 96 6.75 2.59 17.52
CA TRP A 96 7.39 3.86 17.88
C TRP A 96 8.18 4.51 16.75
N THR A 97 8.70 3.72 15.81
CA THR A 97 9.41 4.25 14.63
C THR A 97 8.48 4.50 13.46
N ILE A 98 7.41 3.70 13.32
CA ILE A 98 6.42 3.86 12.25
C ILE A 98 5.61 5.15 12.43
N TRP A 99 5.16 5.49 13.64
CA TRP A 99 4.27 6.65 13.83
C TRP A 99 4.90 7.99 13.43
N PRO A 100 6.13 8.35 13.87
CA PRO A 100 6.81 9.55 13.41
C PRO A 100 7.11 9.51 11.90
N GLY A 101 7.47 8.34 11.37
CA GLY A 101 7.71 8.17 9.93
C GLY A 101 6.44 8.40 9.10
N ALA A 102 5.30 7.87 9.55
CA ALA A 102 4.01 8.07 8.92
C ALA A 102 3.59 9.54 8.97
N LEU A 103 3.80 10.22 10.10
CA LEU A 103 3.53 11.66 10.22
C LEU A 103 4.43 12.49 9.29
N GLY A 104 5.74 12.19 9.27
CA GLY A 104 6.67 12.81 8.33
C GLY A 104 6.23 12.56 6.89
N HIS A 105 5.74 11.37 6.57
CA HIS A 105 5.23 11.04 5.24
C HIS A 105 4.00 11.89 4.87
N VAL A 106 3.03 12.04 5.77
CA VAL A 106 1.89 12.94 5.57
C VAL A 106 2.33 14.37 5.23
N VAL A 107 3.31 14.89 5.97
CA VAL A 107 3.80 16.27 5.78
C VAL A 107 4.59 16.41 4.49
N PHE A 108 5.46 15.47 4.16
CA PHE A 108 6.43 15.61 3.07
C PHE A 108 6.03 14.94 1.76
N GLN A 109 4.96 14.13 1.72
CA GLN A 109 4.57 13.38 0.51
C GLN A 109 4.48 14.26 -0.74
N HIS A 110 3.97 15.50 -0.60
CA HIS A 110 3.80 16.46 -1.69
C HIS A 110 5.12 16.83 -2.41
N LEU A 111 6.27 16.71 -1.73
CA LEU A 111 7.59 16.99 -2.31
C LEU A 111 7.97 16.02 -3.43
N THR A 112 7.32 14.86 -3.51
CA THR A 112 7.62 13.83 -4.51
C THR A 112 6.36 13.35 -5.21
N TYR A 113 5.40 14.26 -5.44
CA TYR A 113 4.15 13.93 -6.12
C TYR A 113 4.41 13.49 -7.56
N ASN A 114 4.42 12.18 -7.75
CA ASN A 114 4.54 11.50 -9.04
C ASN A 114 4.18 10.03 -8.84
N CYS A 115 4.18 9.26 -9.91
CA CYS A 115 3.94 7.84 -9.86
C CYS A 115 5.22 7.05 -9.67
N HIS A 116 5.31 6.31 -8.57
CA HIS A 116 6.48 5.51 -8.23
C HIS A 116 6.08 4.04 -8.12
N GLU A 117 6.82 3.17 -8.79
CA GLU A 117 6.88 1.77 -8.39
C GLU A 117 7.64 1.70 -7.07
N ASP A 118 7.00 1.11 -6.06
CA ASP A 118 7.53 1.07 -4.71
C ASP A 118 7.66 -0.38 -4.21
N ALA A 119 8.63 -0.59 -3.33
CA ALA A 119 8.78 -1.87 -2.67
C ALA A 119 7.71 -2.01 -1.60
N SER A 120 6.95 -3.10 -1.65
CA SER A 120 6.05 -3.44 -0.56
C SER A 120 6.81 -4.05 0.61
N SER A 121 6.13 -4.21 1.76
CA SER A 121 6.74 -4.77 2.97
C SER A 121 7.26 -6.20 2.73
N PRO A 122 8.34 -6.66 3.39
CA PRO A 122 8.91 -7.99 3.15
C PRO A 122 7.92 -9.15 3.28
N GLU A 123 6.95 -9.02 4.19
CA GLU A 123 5.88 -9.99 4.42
C GLU A 123 4.95 -10.17 3.22
N SER A 124 4.86 -9.19 2.31
CA SER A 124 4.04 -9.30 1.11
C SER A 124 4.57 -10.34 0.14
N HIS A 125 5.87 -10.68 0.22
CA HIS A 125 6.54 -11.64 -0.65
C HIS A 125 6.51 -13.08 -0.12
N ASP A 126 5.94 -13.30 1.06
CA ASP A 126 5.75 -14.62 1.64
C ASP A 126 4.66 -15.39 0.86
N LYS A 127 5.07 -16.46 0.18
CA LYS A 127 4.18 -17.29 -0.64
C LYS A 127 3.16 -18.04 0.19
N GLU A 128 3.54 -18.55 1.36
CA GLU A 128 2.60 -19.27 2.22
C GLU A 128 1.50 -18.32 2.70
N LEU A 129 1.89 -17.10 3.08
CA LEU A 129 0.93 -16.08 3.50
C LEU A 129 0.00 -15.63 2.36
N GLN A 130 0.54 -15.48 1.14
CA GLN A 130 -0.24 -15.19 -0.08
C GLN A 130 -1.30 -16.27 -0.34
N HIS A 131 -0.91 -17.56 -0.31
CA HIS A 131 -1.83 -18.67 -0.53
C HIS A 131 -2.85 -18.81 0.59
N ALA A 132 -2.43 -18.71 1.86
CA ALA A 132 -3.33 -18.79 3.00
C ALA A 132 -4.41 -17.69 2.96
N LEU A 133 -4.01 -16.46 2.61
CA LEU A 133 -4.96 -15.35 2.46
C LEU A 133 -5.92 -15.56 1.30
N TRP A 134 -5.43 -16.10 0.18
CA TRP A 134 -6.26 -16.44 -0.98
C TRP A 134 -7.32 -17.48 -0.64
N GLU A 135 -6.92 -18.62 -0.05
CA GLU A 135 -7.87 -19.66 0.34
C GLU A 135 -8.91 -19.15 1.32
N TRP A 136 -8.48 -18.39 2.33
CA TRP A 136 -9.38 -17.75 3.27
C TRP A 136 -10.38 -16.83 2.55
N SER A 137 -9.91 -16.01 1.61
CA SER A 137 -10.74 -15.09 0.83
C SER A 137 -11.78 -15.85 0.00
N MET A 138 -11.38 -16.93 -0.67
CA MET A 138 -12.29 -17.76 -1.48
C MET A 138 -13.34 -18.46 -0.61
N ARG A 139 -12.96 -18.98 0.58
CA ARG A 139 -13.94 -19.56 1.52
C ARG A 139 -14.91 -18.52 2.04
N ALA A 140 -14.44 -17.32 2.35
CA ALA A 140 -15.27 -16.24 2.88
C ALA A 140 -16.29 -15.72 1.85
N THR A 141 -15.94 -15.72 0.57
CA THR A 141 -16.82 -15.24 -0.52
C THR A 141 -17.65 -16.33 -1.18
N ALA A 142 -17.34 -17.62 -0.99
CA ALA A 142 -18.07 -18.73 -1.60
C ALA A 142 -19.59 -18.72 -1.31
N GLY A 143 -20.01 -18.22 -0.15
CA GLY A 143 -21.42 -18.08 0.21
C GLY A 143 -22.16 -16.89 -0.44
N TRP A 144 -21.44 -15.98 -1.10
CA TRP A 144 -22.00 -14.77 -1.72
C TRP A 144 -22.28 -14.94 -3.22
N ALA A 145 -21.86 -16.06 -3.80
CA ALA A 145 -22.06 -16.40 -5.21
C ALA A 145 -23.29 -17.28 -5.46
N GLN A 146 -24.14 -17.48 -4.44
CA GLN A 146 -25.46 -18.13 -4.53
C GLN A 146 -26.55 -17.07 -4.65
#